data_AF-A0A357QIU8-F1
#
_entry.id   AF-A0A357QIU8-F1
#
_cell.length_a   1.000
_cell.length_b   1.000
_cell.length_c   1.000
_cell.angle_alpha   90.00
_cell.angle_beta   90.00
_cell.angle_gamma   90.00
#
_symmetry.space_group_name_H-M   'P 1'
#
loop_
_entity.id
_entity.type
_entity.pdbx_description
1 polymer ?
#
loop_
_entity_poly.entity_id
_entity_poly.type
_entity_poly.pdbx_seq_one_letter_code
_entity_poly.pdbx_strand_id
1 'polypeptide(L)'
;SAAWLRSNHRFKYGYFEIRCKLPYLNDNETNYGIGPNFWLWDSPTGAGGICYSEIDIFEFLFYKDNLDPPFDINEKHKYSCCSHFQYCTDTSLTSVPGNFGGISFSDFHTFAALWTPDFIKYYMDDELVFTSTNHPSEMFPICIVLDVNLPTNWFFPIEYSLLPYDYEIDYVKVWQPRAKCDSSITCNFSAATYDNSIVNDVSIGGSGCTAIVNNTENVSFKAAEYIEFNQGFSVEPGGTMSAEITNCFTPVLNWWLPTKTSPEDEIPQGLIEKLFYPWEE
;
A
#
# COMPACT_ATOMS: atom_id res chain seq x y z
N SER A 1 -11.76 20.27 14.93
CA SER A 1 -11.53 18.86 15.28
C SER A 1 -11.08 18.15 14.03
N ALA A 2 -10.17 17.19 14.15
CA ALA A 2 -9.72 16.34 13.06
C ALA A 2 -10.18 14.89 13.29
N ALA A 3 -10.08 14.07 12.25
CA ALA A 3 -10.42 12.65 12.29
C ALA A 3 -9.18 11.80 12.04
N TRP A 4 -9.16 10.63 12.68
CA TRP A 4 -8.14 9.60 12.54
C TRP A 4 -8.83 8.24 12.53
N LEU A 5 -8.59 7.43 11.51
CA LEU A 5 -9.05 6.06 11.40
C LEU A 5 -7.83 5.14 11.38
N ARG A 6 -7.92 4.03 12.13
CA ARG A 6 -6.89 3.00 12.17
C ARG A 6 -7.54 1.64 11.95
N SER A 7 -6.93 0.83 11.10
CA SER A 7 -7.35 -0.57 10.94
C SER A 7 -7.10 -1.38 12.22
N ASN A 8 -8.00 -2.33 12.51
CA ASN A 8 -7.86 -3.27 13.62
C ASN A 8 -6.84 -4.40 13.34
N HIS A 9 -6.39 -4.50 12.09
CA HIS A 9 -5.43 -5.50 11.64
C HIS A 9 -4.08 -4.86 11.36
N ARG A 10 -3.04 -5.67 11.52
CA ARG A 10 -1.69 -5.36 11.04
C ARG A 10 -1.43 -6.18 9.80
N PHE A 11 -0.72 -5.57 8.87
CA PHE A 11 -0.34 -6.17 7.60
C PHE A 11 1.18 -6.23 7.51
N LYS A 12 1.70 -7.33 6.97
CA LYS A 12 3.08 -7.40 6.47
C LYS A 12 3.07 -7.88 5.04
N TYR A 13 3.65 -7.07 4.17
CA TYR A 13 3.62 -7.21 2.72
C TYR A 13 2.21 -7.10 2.13
N GLY A 14 2.16 -6.73 0.85
CA GLY A 14 0.91 -6.58 0.10
C GLY A 14 0.92 -5.35 -0.79
N TYR A 15 -0.18 -5.18 -1.52
CA TYR A 15 -0.51 -3.98 -2.26
C TYR A 15 -1.61 -3.24 -1.50
N PHE A 16 -1.37 -1.98 -1.17
CA PHE A 16 -2.27 -1.14 -0.40
C PHE A 16 -2.66 0.03 -1.28
N GLU A 17 -3.96 0.23 -1.51
CA GLU A 17 -4.46 1.29 -2.39
C GLU A 17 -5.58 2.04 -1.70
N ILE A 18 -5.57 3.36 -1.90
CA ILE A 18 -6.70 4.23 -1.62
C ILE A 18 -7.12 4.92 -2.92
N ARG A 19 -8.43 5.06 -3.12
CA ARG A 19 -9.00 6.00 -4.09
C ARG A 19 -9.66 7.14 -3.33
N CYS A 20 -9.13 8.35 -3.49
CA CYS A 20 -9.59 9.51 -2.75
C CYS A 20 -9.55 10.79 -3.58
N LYS A 21 -10.27 11.80 -3.09
CA LYS A 21 -10.35 13.14 -3.64
C LYS A 21 -10.25 14.14 -2.49
N LEU A 22 -9.62 15.29 -2.75
CA LEU A 22 -9.48 16.35 -1.77
C LEU A 22 -10.16 17.64 -2.26
N PRO A 23 -10.36 18.63 -1.37
CA PRO A 23 -10.89 19.91 -1.80
C PRO A 23 -9.96 20.58 -2.81
N TYR A 24 -10.56 21.13 -3.86
CA TYR A 24 -9.85 21.96 -4.84
C TYR A 24 -9.30 23.22 -4.17
N LEU A 25 -8.03 23.54 -4.42
CA LEU A 25 -7.40 24.79 -3.96
C LEU A 25 -7.46 25.83 -5.08
N ASN A 26 -8.20 26.91 -4.86
CA ASN A 26 -8.22 28.07 -5.76
C ASN A 26 -6.85 28.77 -5.82
N ASP A 27 -6.63 29.63 -6.82
CA ASP A 27 -5.37 30.34 -7.06
C ASP A 27 -4.84 31.15 -5.85
N ASN A 28 -5.70 31.56 -4.93
CA ASN A 28 -5.31 32.31 -3.73
C ASN A 28 -5.34 31.47 -2.43
N GLU A 29 -5.57 30.16 -2.52
CA GLU A 29 -5.68 29.25 -1.37
C GLU A 29 -4.43 28.37 -1.20
N THR A 30 -4.21 27.93 0.04
CA THR A 30 -3.12 27.03 0.45
C THR A 30 -3.64 26.05 1.50
N ASN A 31 -3.23 24.77 1.44
CA ASN A 31 -3.55 23.75 2.44
C ASN A 31 -2.68 23.84 3.70
N TYR A 32 -2.25 25.05 4.05
CA TYR A 32 -1.27 25.28 5.07
C TYR A 32 -1.77 24.80 6.45
N GLY A 33 -1.02 23.90 7.08
CA GLY A 33 -1.39 23.28 8.35
C GLY A 33 -2.49 22.20 8.26
N ILE A 34 -2.92 21.80 7.05
CA ILE A 34 -3.89 20.71 6.81
C ILE A 34 -3.18 19.58 6.04
N GLY A 35 -2.98 18.43 6.68
CA GLY A 35 -2.29 17.27 6.09
C GLY A 35 -3.18 16.03 6.04
N PRO A 36 -3.99 15.82 4.99
CA PRO A 36 -4.62 14.53 4.74
C PRO A 36 -3.56 13.50 4.36
N ASN A 37 -3.61 12.31 4.96
CA ASN A 37 -2.62 11.25 4.71
C ASN A 37 -3.27 9.88 4.51
N PHE A 38 -2.53 9.00 3.83
CA PHE A 38 -2.75 7.56 3.82
C PHE A 38 -1.43 6.86 4.03
N TRP A 39 -1.34 6.12 5.12
CA TRP A 39 -0.07 5.62 5.61
C TRP A 39 -0.26 4.32 6.40
N LEU A 40 0.83 3.60 6.57
CA LEU A 40 0.92 2.41 7.38
C LEU A 40 1.85 2.71 8.54
N TRP A 41 1.39 2.54 9.78
CA TRP A 41 2.18 2.87 10.94
C TRP A 41 1.90 1.96 12.13
N ASP A 42 2.97 1.63 12.85
CA ASP A 42 2.91 1.16 14.23
C ASP A 42 4.26 1.41 14.94
N SER A 43 4.22 1.57 16.25
CA SER A 43 5.43 1.58 17.09
C SER A 43 5.40 0.35 18.00
N PRO A 44 5.99 -0.78 17.56
CA PRO A 44 5.82 -2.06 18.25
C PRO A 44 6.66 -2.19 19.53
N THR A 45 7.23 -1.09 20.04
CA THR A 45 8.05 -1.00 21.26
C THR A 45 8.91 -2.24 21.52
N GLY A 46 9.92 -2.47 20.68
CA GLY A 46 10.93 -3.51 20.89
C GLY A 46 10.59 -4.90 20.37
N ALA A 47 9.45 -5.10 19.71
CA ALA A 47 9.14 -6.39 19.08
C ALA A 47 10.19 -6.73 18.01
N GLY A 48 10.93 -7.82 18.22
CA GLY A 48 12.00 -8.24 17.31
C GLY A 48 13.19 -7.28 17.24
N GLY A 49 13.35 -6.38 18.22
CA GLY A 49 14.39 -5.34 18.21
C GLY A 49 14.04 -4.12 17.34
N ILE A 50 12.85 -4.08 16.77
CA ILE A 50 12.35 -2.97 15.94
C ILE A 50 11.61 -1.98 16.83
N CYS A 51 11.95 -0.71 16.71
CA CYS A 51 11.30 0.37 17.46
C CYS A 51 10.39 1.23 16.58
N TYR A 52 10.59 1.20 15.27
CA TYR A 52 9.82 2.02 14.34
C TYR A 52 9.65 1.35 12.96
N SER A 53 8.44 1.40 12.42
CA SER A 53 8.12 1.02 11.03
C SER A 53 6.97 1.89 10.54
N GLU A 54 7.18 2.55 9.40
CA GLU A 54 6.20 3.44 8.78
C GLU A 54 6.35 3.40 7.25
N ILE A 55 5.23 3.43 6.55
CA ILE A 55 5.15 3.57 5.11
C ILE A 55 4.08 4.62 4.81
N ASP A 56 4.52 5.81 4.45
CA ASP A 56 3.68 6.91 4.01
C ASP A 56 3.40 6.72 2.53
N ILE A 57 2.20 6.21 2.23
CA ILE A 57 1.78 5.96 0.84
C ILE A 57 1.53 7.30 0.16
N PHE A 58 0.85 8.21 0.87
CA PHE A 58 0.97 9.63 0.61
C PHE A 58 0.82 10.45 1.89
N GLU A 59 1.57 11.54 1.95
CA GLU A 59 1.37 12.67 2.86
C GLU A 59 1.29 13.94 2.04
N PHE A 60 0.37 14.82 2.39
CA PHE A 60 0.31 16.12 1.75
C PHE A 60 1.39 17.05 2.27
N LEU A 61 2.23 17.50 1.35
CA LEU A 61 3.25 18.46 1.66
C LEU A 61 2.62 19.84 1.70
N PHE A 62 2.69 20.48 2.86
CA PHE A 62 2.53 21.92 2.98
C PHE A 62 3.91 22.59 2.87
N TYR A 63 3.94 23.83 2.40
CA TYR A 63 5.16 24.64 2.34
C TYR A 63 5.99 24.49 3.61
N LYS A 64 7.26 24.11 3.46
CA LYS A 64 8.19 24.00 4.59
C LYS A 64 9.54 24.58 4.20
N ASP A 65 9.93 25.64 4.90
CA ASP A 65 11.30 26.17 4.97
C ASP A 65 12.35 25.13 5.45
N ASN A 66 11.91 23.91 5.80
CA ASN A 66 12.74 22.78 6.25
C ASN A 66 12.56 21.51 5.38
N LEU A 67 11.99 21.61 4.18
CA LEU A 67 12.20 20.59 3.14
C LEU A 67 13.44 20.99 2.35
N ASP A 68 14.25 20.00 1.96
CA ASP A 68 15.45 20.22 1.15
C ASP A 68 15.26 19.53 -0.22
N PRO A 69 15.08 20.29 -1.32
CA PRO A 69 14.91 21.74 -1.37
C PRO A 69 13.50 22.18 -0.91
N PRO A 70 13.34 23.41 -0.39
CA PRO A 70 12.02 23.97 -0.12
C PRO A 70 11.32 24.20 -1.47
N PHE A 71 9.99 24.14 -1.48
CA PHE A 71 9.21 24.44 -2.67
C PHE A 71 8.38 25.70 -2.47
N ASP A 72 8.12 26.43 -3.57
CA ASP A 72 7.35 27.68 -3.52
C ASP A 72 5.92 27.41 -3.01
N ILE A 73 5.36 28.33 -2.22
CA ILE A 73 3.96 28.28 -1.78
C ILE A 73 2.97 28.27 -2.96
N ASN A 74 3.41 28.72 -4.14
CA ASN A 74 2.68 28.64 -5.39
C ASN A 74 2.79 27.27 -6.08
N GLU A 75 3.74 26.41 -5.69
CA GLU A 75 3.81 25.02 -6.15
C GLU A 75 2.80 24.17 -5.36
N LYS A 76 1.53 24.40 -5.68
CA LYS A 76 0.38 23.70 -5.12
C LYS A 76 0.39 22.24 -5.54
N HIS A 77 -0.38 21.45 -4.81
CA HIS A 77 -0.65 20.06 -5.13
C HIS A 77 0.56 19.13 -5.05
N LYS A 78 1.39 19.31 -4.01
CA LYS A 78 2.48 18.40 -3.71
C LYS A 78 2.10 17.36 -2.68
N TYR A 79 2.67 16.19 -2.87
CA TYR A 79 2.60 15.10 -1.92
C TYR A 79 3.96 14.41 -1.85
N SER A 80 4.21 13.73 -0.74
CA SER A 80 5.33 12.83 -0.56
C SER A 80 4.86 11.42 -0.33
N CYS A 81 5.72 10.47 -0.67
CA CYS A 81 5.69 9.14 -0.07
C CYS A 81 7.00 8.93 0.69
N CYS A 82 7.00 8.10 1.72
CA CYS A 82 8.20 7.80 2.47
C CYS A 82 8.12 6.42 3.13
N SER A 83 9.28 5.81 3.34
CA SER A 83 9.40 4.64 4.20
C SER A 83 10.36 4.97 5.33
N HIS A 84 9.93 4.73 6.57
CA HIS A 84 10.75 4.95 7.75
C HIS A 84 10.99 3.66 8.54
N PHE A 85 12.21 3.53 9.07
CA PHE A 85 12.60 2.35 9.83
C PHE A 85 13.64 2.67 10.91
N GLN A 86 13.55 1.99 12.04
CA GLN A 86 14.53 2.11 13.12
C GLN A 86 14.62 0.84 13.96
N TYR A 87 15.84 0.34 14.17
CA TYR A 87 16.11 -0.60 15.25
C TYR A 87 16.14 0.13 16.59
N CYS A 88 15.78 -0.56 17.67
CA CYS A 88 15.86 0.01 19.02
C CYS A 88 17.28 0.36 19.46
N THR A 89 18.31 -0.17 18.78
CA THR A 89 19.71 0.16 19.01
C THR A 89 20.18 1.39 18.25
N ASP A 90 19.40 1.85 17.28
CA ASP A 90 19.79 2.97 16.42
C ASP A 90 19.53 4.29 17.11
N THR A 91 20.42 5.24 16.89
CA THR A 91 20.30 6.61 17.42
C THR A 91 19.46 7.53 16.52
N SER A 92 19.09 7.07 15.32
CA SER A 92 18.34 7.86 14.34
C SER A 92 17.45 6.98 13.46
N LEU A 93 16.30 7.53 13.07
CA LEU A 93 15.38 6.98 12.07
C LEU A 93 16.01 7.04 10.66
N THR A 94 15.92 5.97 9.88
CA THR A 94 16.18 6.05 8.44
C THR A 94 14.89 6.45 7.72
N SER A 95 15.00 7.36 6.75
CA SER A 95 13.87 7.89 5.99
C SER A 95 14.26 7.97 4.52
N VAL A 96 13.45 7.41 3.62
CA VAL A 96 13.68 7.46 2.17
C VAL A 96 12.44 8.05 1.49
N PRO A 97 12.39 9.39 1.29
CA PRO A 97 11.24 10.07 0.73
C PRO A 97 11.30 10.18 -0.80
N GLY A 98 10.13 10.22 -1.43
CA GLY A 98 9.90 10.69 -2.79
C GLY A 98 8.91 11.85 -2.75
N ASN A 99 9.18 12.93 -3.49
CA ASN A 99 8.34 14.13 -3.53
C ASN A 99 7.82 14.36 -4.93
N PHE A 100 6.52 14.64 -5.06
CA PHE A 100 5.83 14.77 -6.33
C PHE A 100 4.92 15.99 -6.35
N GLY A 101 4.47 16.37 -7.54
CA GLY A 101 3.51 17.44 -7.73
C GLY A 101 2.89 17.38 -9.13
N GLY A 102 2.14 18.43 -9.49
CA GLY A 102 1.56 18.54 -10.83
C GLY A 102 0.28 17.73 -11.04
N ILE A 103 -0.39 17.32 -9.97
CA ILE A 103 -1.70 16.66 -10.02
C ILE A 103 -2.82 17.61 -9.57
N SER A 104 -4.05 17.36 -10.02
CA SER A 104 -5.21 18.17 -9.65
C SER A 104 -6.11 17.34 -8.74
N PHE A 105 -6.12 17.63 -7.45
CA PHE A 105 -6.88 16.83 -6.48
C PHE A 105 -8.39 17.07 -6.49
N SER A 106 -8.89 17.85 -7.46
CA SER A 106 -10.33 18.02 -7.73
C SER A 106 -11.00 16.74 -8.22
N ASP A 107 -10.21 15.79 -8.73
CA ASP A 107 -10.67 14.50 -9.19
C ASP A 107 -10.20 13.39 -8.24
N PHE A 108 -10.87 12.24 -8.33
CA PHE A 108 -10.42 11.06 -7.60
C PHE A 108 -9.14 10.51 -8.23
N HIS A 109 -8.14 10.30 -7.39
CA HIS A 109 -6.88 9.67 -7.74
C HIS A 109 -6.69 8.37 -6.96
N THR A 110 -5.89 7.46 -7.49
CA THR A 110 -5.41 6.30 -6.73
C THR A 110 -3.99 6.54 -6.24
N PHE A 111 -3.76 6.23 -4.96
CA PHE A 111 -2.42 6.18 -4.37
C PHE A 111 -2.20 4.79 -3.82
N ALA A 112 -1.05 4.19 -4.13
CA ALA A 112 -0.78 2.84 -3.69
C ALA A 112 0.67 2.57 -3.33
N ALA A 113 0.88 1.54 -2.51
CA ALA A 113 2.19 0.98 -2.25
C ALA A 113 2.18 -0.54 -2.39
N LEU A 114 3.12 -1.08 -3.17
CA LEU A 114 3.47 -2.50 -3.20
C LEU A 114 4.66 -2.73 -2.26
N TRP A 115 4.40 -3.35 -1.11
CA TRP A 115 5.41 -3.74 -0.14
C TRP A 115 5.72 -5.24 -0.26
N THR A 116 6.98 -5.55 -0.58
CA THR A 116 7.56 -6.90 -0.62
C THR A 116 8.76 -6.99 0.33
N PRO A 117 9.38 -8.14 0.53
CA PRO A 117 10.64 -8.22 1.29
C PRO A 117 11.80 -7.43 0.67
N ASP A 118 11.73 -7.12 -0.63
CA ASP A 118 12.85 -6.53 -1.37
C ASP A 118 12.70 -5.03 -1.57
N PHE A 119 11.46 -4.54 -1.66
CA PHE A 119 11.18 -3.15 -1.97
C PHE A 119 9.82 -2.69 -1.46
N ILE A 120 9.65 -1.37 -1.45
CA ILE A 120 8.35 -0.70 -1.41
C ILE A 120 8.27 0.17 -2.67
N LYS A 121 7.35 -0.16 -3.57
CA LYS A 121 7.07 0.62 -4.79
C LYS A 121 5.80 1.44 -4.59
N TYR A 122 5.85 2.72 -4.92
CA TYR A 122 4.73 3.65 -4.76
C TYR A 122 4.15 4.02 -6.11
N TYR A 123 2.82 4.08 -6.19
CA TYR A 123 2.08 4.34 -7.40
C TYR A 123 1.11 5.51 -7.22
N MET A 124 0.91 6.26 -8.30
CA MET A 124 -0.16 7.24 -8.42
C MET A 124 -0.85 7.02 -9.76
N ASP A 125 -2.16 6.84 -9.75
CA ASP A 125 -2.97 6.50 -10.93
C ASP A 125 -2.37 5.36 -11.76
N ASP A 126 -2.05 4.25 -11.07
CA ASP A 126 -1.42 3.04 -11.62
C ASP A 126 0.02 3.19 -12.15
N GLU A 127 0.59 4.41 -12.13
CA GLU A 127 1.95 4.69 -12.57
C GLU A 127 2.96 4.60 -11.42
N LEU A 128 4.06 3.88 -11.62
CA LEU A 128 5.15 3.77 -10.65
C LEU A 128 5.88 5.12 -10.52
N VAL A 129 5.78 5.77 -9.37
CA VAL A 129 6.42 7.06 -9.10
C VAL A 129 7.70 6.96 -8.26
N PHE A 130 7.82 5.92 -7.42
CA PHE A 130 8.97 5.77 -6.53
C PHE A 130 9.25 4.32 -6.16
N THR A 131 10.50 4.03 -5.84
CA THR A 131 10.91 2.74 -5.25
C THR A 131 11.85 3.00 -4.09
N SER A 132 11.52 2.46 -2.91
CA SER A 132 12.37 2.44 -1.73
C SER A 132 12.84 1.02 -1.43
N THR A 133 14.08 0.92 -0.95
CA THR A 133 14.67 -0.31 -0.40
C THR A 133 15.03 -0.14 1.08
N ASN A 134 14.35 0.78 1.79
CA ASN A 134 14.61 1.08 3.20
C ASN A 134 14.09 -0.04 4.12
N HIS A 135 14.89 -1.08 4.35
CA HIS A 135 14.60 -2.18 5.29
C HIS A 135 13.23 -2.87 5.12
N PRO A 136 12.72 -3.12 3.90
CA PRO A 136 11.33 -3.57 3.70
C PRO A 136 11.06 -4.98 4.26
N SER A 137 12.03 -5.90 4.25
CA SER A 137 11.89 -7.23 4.88
C SER A 137 11.90 -7.18 6.41
N GLU A 138 12.59 -6.19 6.98
CA GLU A 138 12.80 -6.05 8.42
C GLU A 138 11.60 -5.36 9.10
N MET A 139 10.88 -4.48 8.41
CA MET A 139 9.69 -3.79 8.93
C MET A 139 8.69 -4.72 9.64
N PHE A 140 8.16 -4.27 10.77
CA PHE A 140 7.17 -5.02 11.56
C PHE A 140 5.80 -5.00 10.86
N PRO A 141 4.88 -5.97 11.12
CA PRO A 141 3.50 -5.82 10.67
C PRO A 141 2.85 -4.54 11.20
N ILE A 142 2.35 -3.68 10.33
CA ILE A 142 1.87 -2.32 10.66
C ILE A 142 0.39 -2.13 10.30
N CYS A 143 -0.28 -1.20 10.98
CA CYS A 143 -1.69 -0.89 10.73
C CYS A 143 -1.84 0.15 9.63
N ILE A 144 -2.92 0.06 8.86
CA ILE A 144 -3.40 1.17 8.01
C ILE A 144 -3.90 2.31 8.89
N VAL A 145 -3.53 3.53 8.51
CA VAL A 145 -3.97 4.80 9.08
C VAL A 145 -4.47 5.72 7.98
N LEU A 146 -5.59 6.39 8.26
CA LEU A 146 -6.15 7.48 7.47
C LEU A 146 -6.44 8.64 8.41
N ASP A 147 -5.92 9.82 8.11
CA ASP A 147 -6.18 10.98 8.94
C ASP A 147 -6.16 12.28 8.15
N VAL A 148 -6.67 13.33 8.78
CA VAL A 148 -6.39 14.72 8.41
C VAL A 148 -5.65 15.34 9.58
N ASN A 149 -4.33 15.33 9.52
CA ASN A 149 -3.48 15.91 10.55
C ASN A 149 -3.66 17.44 10.58
N LEU A 150 -4.09 17.98 11.74
CA LEU A 150 -4.49 19.37 11.91
C LEU A 150 -4.23 19.88 13.35
N PRO A 151 -3.31 20.85 13.56
CA PRO A 151 -2.33 21.31 12.59
C PRO A 151 -1.34 20.19 12.27
N THR A 152 -0.93 20.05 11.00
CA THR A 152 0.13 19.12 10.60
C THR A 152 1.43 19.34 11.38
N ASN A 153 1.67 20.57 11.83
CA ASN A 153 2.72 20.92 12.77
C ASN A 153 2.33 22.14 13.62
N TRP A 154 2.47 21.99 14.93
CA TRP A 154 2.06 22.95 15.95
C TRP A 154 2.72 24.33 15.87
N PHE A 155 3.84 24.47 15.15
CA PHE A 155 4.58 25.72 15.00
C PHE A 155 4.11 26.58 13.81
N PHE A 156 3.17 26.09 13.00
CA PHE A 156 2.76 26.74 11.76
C PHE A 156 1.28 27.16 11.82
N PRO A 157 0.87 28.29 11.20
CA PRO A 157 -0.54 28.64 11.08
C PRO A 157 -1.39 27.55 10.41
N ILE A 158 -2.70 27.63 10.60
CA ILE A 158 -3.70 26.82 9.91
C ILE A 158 -4.43 27.74 8.93
N GLU A 159 -4.62 27.32 7.70
CA GLU A 159 -5.51 28.01 6.77
C GLU A 159 -6.97 27.68 7.10
N TYR A 160 -7.59 28.52 7.92
CA TYR A 160 -8.96 28.32 8.38
C TYR A 160 -10.01 28.49 7.28
N SER A 161 -9.69 29.18 6.17
CA SER A 161 -10.64 29.38 5.07
C SER A 161 -10.99 28.09 4.32
N LEU A 162 -10.14 27.06 4.42
CA LEU A 162 -10.40 25.74 3.84
C LEU A 162 -11.28 24.84 4.73
N LEU A 163 -11.74 25.32 5.89
CA LEU A 163 -12.61 24.56 6.78
C LEU A 163 -14.09 24.81 6.45
N PRO A 164 -14.94 23.76 6.44
CA PRO A 164 -14.62 22.35 6.65
C PRO A 164 -13.81 21.75 5.49
N TYR A 165 -12.86 20.87 5.84
CA TYR A 165 -12.00 20.18 4.87
C TYR A 165 -12.46 18.74 4.69
N ASP A 166 -13.03 18.43 3.53
CA ASP A 166 -13.60 17.13 3.22
C ASP A 166 -12.59 16.23 2.49
N TYR A 167 -12.10 15.21 3.19
CA TYR A 167 -11.26 14.15 2.62
C TYR A 167 -12.15 12.99 2.17
N GLU A 168 -12.53 13.01 0.89
CA GLU A 168 -13.45 12.03 0.31
C GLU A 168 -12.70 10.75 -0.08
N ILE A 169 -13.14 9.61 0.44
CA ILE A 169 -12.55 8.31 0.19
C ILE A 169 -13.62 7.42 -0.46
N ASP A 170 -13.35 6.95 -1.68
CA ASP A 170 -14.21 5.99 -2.38
C ASP A 170 -13.95 4.57 -1.82
N TYR A 171 -12.68 4.17 -1.76
CA TYR A 171 -12.31 2.90 -1.14
C TYR A 171 -10.88 2.91 -0.60
N VAL A 172 -10.65 1.96 0.32
CA VAL A 172 -9.32 1.42 0.61
C VAL A 172 -9.35 -0.08 0.32
N LYS A 173 -8.36 -0.56 -0.42
CA LYS A 173 -8.21 -1.99 -0.77
C LYS A 173 -6.82 -2.48 -0.40
N VAL A 174 -6.76 -3.74 0.01
CA VAL A 174 -5.53 -4.44 0.33
C VAL A 174 -5.53 -5.78 -0.38
N TRP A 175 -4.45 -6.09 -1.08
CA TRP A 175 -4.23 -7.39 -1.71
C TRP A 175 -2.94 -7.99 -1.19
N GLN A 176 -3.00 -9.23 -0.75
CA GLN A 176 -1.84 -9.97 -0.28
C GLN A 176 -1.65 -11.20 -1.17
N PRO A 177 -0.40 -11.48 -1.63
CA PRO A 177 -0.16 -12.63 -2.49
C PRO A 177 -0.44 -13.93 -1.74
N ARG A 178 -1.01 -14.92 -2.42
CA ARG A 178 -1.00 -16.28 -1.88
C ARG A 178 0.41 -16.82 -2.04
N ALA A 179 0.92 -17.50 -1.02
CA ALA A 179 2.25 -18.08 -1.04
C ALA A 179 2.18 -19.54 -0.59
N LYS A 180 2.81 -20.41 -1.37
CA LYS A 180 2.97 -21.84 -1.11
C LYS A 180 4.45 -22.17 -1.29
N CYS A 181 5.28 -21.60 -0.42
CA CYS A 181 6.74 -21.62 -0.55
C CYS A 181 7.39 -22.99 -0.46
N ASP A 182 6.66 -24.01 0.01
CA ASP A 182 7.11 -25.40 0.04
C ASP A 182 6.50 -26.25 -1.10
N SER A 183 5.79 -25.61 -2.03
CA SER A 183 5.12 -26.28 -3.16
C SER A 183 5.81 -25.92 -4.47
N SER A 184 5.78 -26.84 -5.42
CA SER A 184 6.23 -26.61 -6.80
C SER A 184 5.15 -27.06 -7.77
N ILE A 185 5.07 -26.42 -8.93
CA ILE A 185 4.15 -26.82 -10.01
C ILE A 185 4.96 -27.56 -11.04
N THR A 186 4.67 -28.85 -11.25
CA THR A 186 5.47 -29.71 -12.11
C THR A 186 4.63 -30.44 -13.15
N CYS A 187 5.17 -30.58 -14.36
CA CYS A 187 4.60 -31.31 -15.48
C CYS A 187 3.23 -30.76 -15.95
N ASN A 188 2.14 -31.07 -15.24
CA ASN A 188 0.79 -30.66 -15.61
C ASN A 188 0.44 -29.27 -15.05
N PHE A 189 -0.28 -28.48 -15.84
CA PHE A 189 -0.78 -27.17 -15.47
C PHE A 189 -2.22 -26.99 -15.93
N SER A 190 -3.04 -26.36 -15.08
CA SER A 190 -4.40 -25.91 -15.38
C SER A 190 -4.69 -24.62 -14.62
N ALA A 191 -5.04 -23.55 -15.35
CA ALA A 191 -5.38 -22.27 -14.74
C ALA A 191 -6.63 -22.36 -13.85
N ALA A 192 -7.55 -23.29 -14.12
CA ALA A 192 -8.74 -23.51 -13.30
C ALA A 192 -8.39 -23.94 -11.86
N THR A 193 -7.23 -24.55 -11.65
CA THR A 193 -6.76 -25.01 -10.34
C THR A 193 -5.59 -24.20 -9.79
N TYR A 194 -4.95 -23.39 -10.62
CA TYR A 194 -3.84 -22.56 -10.21
C TYR A 194 -4.33 -21.20 -9.71
N ASP A 195 -4.03 -20.90 -8.45
CA ASP A 195 -4.51 -19.71 -7.78
C ASP A 195 -3.52 -18.54 -7.82
N ASN A 196 -2.59 -18.54 -8.78
CA ASN A 196 -1.53 -17.54 -8.94
C ASN A 196 -0.68 -17.33 -7.67
N SER A 197 -0.55 -18.37 -6.84
CA SER A 197 0.32 -18.34 -5.67
C SER A 197 1.79 -18.25 -6.08
N ILE A 198 2.59 -17.55 -5.27
CA ILE A 198 4.05 -17.66 -5.29
C ILE A 198 4.40 -19.06 -4.79
N VAL A 199 5.15 -19.82 -5.59
CA VAL A 199 5.59 -21.19 -5.28
C VAL A 199 7.11 -21.25 -5.15
N ASN A 200 7.68 -22.38 -4.75
CA ASN A 200 9.13 -22.56 -4.73
C ASN A 200 9.68 -22.58 -6.17
N ASP A 201 9.10 -23.44 -7.00
CA ASP A 201 9.54 -23.66 -8.39
C ASP A 201 8.36 -23.91 -9.34
N VAL A 202 8.55 -23.55 -10.60
CA VAL A 202 7.65 -23.92 -11.70
C VAL A 202 8.47 -24.69 -12.75
N SER A 203 8.07 -25.92 -13.08
CA SER A 203 8.63 -26.70 -14.20
C SER A 203 7.50 -27.43 -14.93
N ILE A 204 6.86 -26.77 -15.89
CA ILE A 204 5.63 -27.26 -16.54
C ILE A 204 5.84 -27.61 -18.01
N GLY A 205 5.06 -28.55 -18.54
CA GLY A 205 5.28 -29.17 -19.84
C GLY A 205 6.18 -30.40 -19.74
N GLY A 206 6.56 -30.96 -20.89
CA GLY A 206 7.34 -32.19 -21.01
C GLY A 206 6.54 -33.37 -21.57
N SER A 207 7.20 -34.50 -21.77
CA SER A 207 6.58 -35.70 -22.34
C SER A 207 5.51 -36.26 -21.40
N GLY A 208 4.28 -36.42 -21.91
CA GLY A 208 3.14 -36.91 -21.12
C GLY A 208 2.47 -35.86 -20.23
N CYS A 209 2.88 -34.60 -20.33
CA CYS A 209 2.33 -33.49 -19.56
C CYS A 209 1.33 -32.66 -20.38
N THR A 210 0.32 -32.09 -19.71
CA THR A 210 -0.60 -31.10 -20.28
C THR A 210 -0.37 -29.78 -19.56
N ALA A 211 0.10 -28.77 -20.28
CA ALA A 211 0.35 -27.44 -19.73
C ALA A 211 -0.06 -26.35 -20.73
N ILE A 212 -1.34 -26.02 -20.73
CA ILE A 212 -1.93 -25.07 -21.68
C ILE A 212 -2.57 -23.93 -20.89
N VAL A 213 -2.22 -22.70 -21.23
CA VAL A 213 -3.00 -21.51 -20.86
C VAL A 213 -4.03 -21.28 -21.96
N ASN A 214 -5.29 -21.57 -21.67
CA ASN A 214 -6.38 -21.51 -22.64
C ASN A 214 -6.80 -20.07 -22.96
N ASN A 215 -7.61 -19.92 -24.00
CA ASN A 215 -8.20 -18.63 -24.39
C ASN A 215 -8.91 -17.96 -23.19
N THR A 216 -8.71 -16.65 -23.02
CA THR A 216 -9.22 -15.78 -21.94
C THR A 216 -8.64 -16.02 -20.54
N GLU A 217 -7.79 -17.04 -20.35
CA GLU A 217 -7.12 -17.24 -19.08
C GLU A 217 -6.01 -16.19 -18.87
N ASN A 218 -5.87 -15.71 -17.64
CA ASN A 218 -4.78 -14.81 -17.23
C ASN A 218 -4.01 -15.43 -16.06
N VAL A 219 -2.78 -15.86 -16.33
CA VAL A 219 -1.98 -16.65 -15.39
C VAL A 219 -0.70 -15.90 -15.03
N SER A 220 -0.38 -15.82 -13.74
CA SER A 220 0.88 -15.27 -13.26
C SER A 220 1.69 -16.35 -12.56
N PHE A 221 2.75 -16.81 -13.21
CA PHE A 221 3.71 -17.74 -12.61
C PHE A 221 4.73 -16.97 -11.79
N LYS A 222 4.74 -17.20 -10.48
CA LYS A 222 5.69 -16.60 -9.54
C LYS A 222 6.42 -17.69 -8.78
N ALA A 223 7.75 -17.69 -8.84
CA ALA A 223 8.57 -18.70 -8.18
C ALA A 223 9.79 -18.09 -7.49
N ALA A 224 10.22 -18.70 -6.39
CA ALA A 224 11.42 -18.30 -5.64
C ALA A 224 12.72 -18.68 -6.35
N GLU A 225 12.81 -19.92 -6.83
CA GLU A 225 14.07 -20.49 -7.33
C GLU A 225 14.15 -20.39 -8.85
N TYR A 226 13.19 -20.99 -9.56
CA TYR A 226 13.18 -20.97 -11.03
C TYR A 226 11.79 -21.18 -11.64
N ILE A 227 11.68 -20.75 -12.89
CA ILE A 227 10.53 -21.01 -13.77
C ILE A 227 11.07 -21.62 -15.06
N GLU A 228 10.61 -22.81 -15.39
CA GLU A 228 10.96 -23.56 -16.59
C GLU A 228 9.70 -23.98 -17.35
N PHE A 229 9.65 -23.62 -18.63
CA PHE A 229 8.61 -24.03 -19.55
C PHE A 229 9.19 -25.06 -20.53
N ASN A 230 8.81 -26.32 -20.34
CA ASN A 230 9.27 -27.46 -21.13
C ASN A 230 8.45 -27.61 -22.42
N GLN A 231 8.95 -28.45 -23.33
CA GLN A 231 8.26 -28.77 -24.59
C GLN A 231 6.80 -29.17 -24.33
N GLY A 232 5.86 -28.59 -25.09
CA GLY A 232 4.43 -28.85 -24.94
C GLY A 232 3.70 -27.86 -24.04
N PHE A 233 4.41 -26.95 -23.37
CA PHE A 233 3.79 -25.74 -22.83
C PHE A 233 3.30 -24.84 -23.98
N SER A 234 2.07 -24.33 -23.89
CA SER A 234 1.53 -23.38 -24.85
C SER A 234 0.57 -22.38 -24.21
N VAL A 235 0.44 -21.23 -24.86
CA VAL A 235 -0.58 -20.21 -24.57
C VAL A 235 -1.43 -20.08 -25.82
N GLU A 236 -2.73 -20.33 -25.69
CA GLU A 236 -3.67 -20.20 -26.79
C GLU A 236 -3.93 -18.72 -27.12
N PRO A 237 -4.33 -18.39 -28.37
CA PRO A 237 -4.74 -17.04 -28.73
C PRO A 237 -5.83 -16.52 -27.78
N GLY A 238 -5.57 -15.36 -27.16
CA GLY A 238 -6.46 -14.74 -26.18
C GLY A 238 -6.17 -15.09 -24.72
N GLY A 239 -5.32 -16.09 -24.44
CA GLY A 239 -4.73 -16.29 -23.14
C GLY A 239 -3.57 -15.33 -22.88
N THR A 240 -3.37 -14.94 -21.63
CA THR A 240 -2.23 -14.11 -21.20
C THR A 240 -1.47 -14.78 -20.08
N MET A 241 -0.16 -14.62 -20.08
CA MET A 241 0.68 -15.08 -18.98
C MET A 241 1.74 -14.05 -18.60
N SER A 242 2.14 -14.08 -17.34
CA SER A 242 3.38 -13.48 -16.84
C SER A 242 4.21 -14.52 -16.08
N ALA A 243 5.52 -14.31 -16.06
CA ALA A 243 6.47 -15.14 -15.33
C ALA A 243 7.46 -14.24 -14.61
N GLU A 244 7.62 -14.44 -13.30
CA GLU A 244 8.46 -13.59 -12.45
C GLU A 244 9.19 -14.45 -11.41
N ILE A 245 10.52 -14.30 -11.35
CA ILE A 245 11.30 -14.79 -10.21
C ILE A 245 11.17 -13.75 -9.10
N THR A 246 10.65 -14.17 -7.95
CA THR A 246 10.42 -13.31 -6.80
C THR A 246 10.57 -14.11 -5.52
N ASN A 247 11.06 -13.48 -4.46
CA ASN A 247 11.16 -14.14 -3.16
C ASN A 247 9.80 -14.74 -2.77
N CYS A 248 9.80 -15.99 -2.30
CA CYS A 248 8.57 -16.53 -1.72
C CYS A 248 8.42 -16.01 -0.29
N PHE A 249 7.45 -15.12 -0.10
CA PHE A 249 7.11 -14.57 1.21
C PHE A 249 5.65 -14.82 1.53
N THR A 250 5.41 -15.21 2.77
CA THR A 250 4.04 -15.34 3.28
C THR A 250 3.62 -13.99 3.84
N PRO A 251 2.60 -13.32 3.26
CA PRO A 251 2.10 -12.09 3.84
C PRO A 251 1.44 -12.38 5.19
N VAL A 252 1.50 -11.43 6.11
CA VAL A 252 0.86 -11.54 7.42
C VAL A 252 -0.44 -10.75 7.39
N LEU A 253 -1.53 -11.46 7.67
CA LEU A 253 -2.79 -10.92 8.19
C LEU A 253 -2.97 -11.62 9.54
N ASN A 254 -3.16 -10.86 10.61
CA ASN A 254 -3.39 -11.30 12.01
C ASN A 254 -2.20 -11.11 12.97
N TRP A 255 -2.16 -9.93 13.57
CA TRP A 255 -1.94 -9.84 15.01
C TRP A 255 -3.13 -9.04 15.56
N TRP A 256 -4.02 -9.69 16.31
CA TRP A 256 -5.07 -8.99 17.05
C TRP A 256 -4.38 -7.96 17.94
N LEU A 257 -4.70 -6.67 17.77
CA LEU A 257 -4.56 -5.76 18.89
C LEU A 257 -5.39 -6.38 20.04
N PRO A 258 -4.86 -6.55 21.26
CA PRO A 258 -5.72 -6.91 22.37
C PRO A 258 -6.87 -5.91 22.38
N THR A 259 -8.10 -6.39 22.52
CA THR A 259 -9.30 -5.55 22.63
C THR A 259 -8.98 -4.42 23.60
N LYS A 260 -8.89 -3.18 23.12
CA LYS A 260 -8.88 -2.03 24.01
C LYS A 260 -10.19 -2.09 24.79
N THR A 261 -10.09 -2.18 26.10
CA THR A 261 -11.23 -2.22 27.03
C THR A 261 -11.73 -0.82 27.38
N SER A 262 -11.57 0.16 26.48
CA SER A 262 -12.09 1.51 26.68
C SER A 262 -13.52 1.61 26.10
N PRO A 263 -14.51 2.06 26.88
CA PRO A 263 -15.88 2.31 26.39
C PRO A 263 -15.98 3.33 25.24
N GLU A 264 -14.90 4.05 24.93
CA GLU A 264 -14.85 5.08 23.89
C GLU A 264 -14.50 4.54 22.50
N ASP A 265 -14.07 3.28 22.39
CA ASP A 265 -13.73 2.61 21.12
C ASP A 265 -14.91 1.86 20.48
N GLU A 266 -16.11 1.91 21.08
CA GLU A 266 -17.34 1.41 20.44
C GLU A 266 -17.80 2.39 19.37
N ILE A 267 -17.72 1.99 18.09
CA ILE A 267 -18.44 2.66 17.01
C ILE A 267 -19.92 2.73 17.44
N PRO A 268 -20.54 3.92 17.53
CA PRO A 268 -21.92 4.06 17.96
C PRO A 268 -22.81 3.11 17.16
N GLN A 269 -23.58 2.28 17.88
CA GLN A 269 -24.51 1.33 17.28
C GLN A 269 -25.45 2.12 16.34
N GLY A 270 -25.32 1.89 15.02
CA GLY A 270 -26.02 2.62 13.97
C GLY A 270 -25.14 3.31 12.91
N LEU A 271 -23.81 3.35 13.07
CA LEU A 271 -22.91 3.86 12.00
C LEU A 271 -22.59 2.80 10.93
N ILE A 272 -22.52 1.52 11.32
CA ILE A 272 -22.28 0.38 10.40
C ILE A 272 -23.43 0.23 9.39
N GLU A 273 -24.66 0.55 9.80
CA GLU A 273 -25.84 0.49 8.93
C GLU A 273 -25.90 1.61 7.88
N LYS A 274 -25.01 2.62 7.96
CA LYS A 274 -24.91 3.71 6.96
C LYS A 274 -23.71 3.55 6.01
N LEU A 275 -22.77 2.66 6.29
CA LEU A 275 -21.56 2.44 5.47
C LEU A 275 -21.71 1.31 4.44
N PHE A 276 -22.81 0.56 4.48
CA PHE A 276 -23.16 -0.43 3.48
C PHE A 276 -24.56 -0.17 2.96
N TYR A 277 -24.69 0.74 2.00
CA TYR A 277 -25.80 0.61 1.05
C TYR A 277 -25.42 -0.49 0.06
N PRO A 278 -26.26 -1.52 -0.14
CA PRO A 278 -26.06 -2.46 -1.22
C PRO A 278 -26.20 -1.69 -2.54
N TRP A 279 -25.16 -1.73 -3.37
CA TRP A 279 -25.31 -1.44 -4.78
C TRP A 279 -26.23 -2.54 -5.36
N GLU A 280 -27.48 -2.19 -5.64
CA GLU A 280 -28.37 -3.01 -6.48
C GLU A 280 -28.15 -2.64 -7.96
N GLU A 281 -27.85 -3.70 -8.72
CA GLU A 281 -27.76 -3.88 -10.19
C GLU A 281 -26.98 -2.88 -11.07
#